data_AF-A0A816YRZ3-F1
#
_entry.id   AF-A0A816YRZ3-F1
#
_cell.length_a   1.000
_cell.length_b   1.000
_cell.length_c   1.000
_cell.angle_alpha   90.00
_cell.angle_beta   90.00
_cell.angle_gamma   90.00
#
_symmetry.space_group_name_H-M   'P 1'
#
loop_
_entity.id
_entity.type
_entity.pdbx_description
1 polymer ?
#
loop_
_entity_poly.entity_id
_entity_poly.type
_entity_poly.pdbx_seq_one_letter_code
_entity_poly.pdbx_strand_id
1 'polypeptide(L)'
;MLLKRPQLKLIQPGDTRWLSYFRSVNAVIRCYEPLMITLEHIVNERGEESPSASGLLSILKDQSTTFILHSLEPVIEALSILSKSIQTKNGDFNRLEKSMLGTLLRLEELKDVSINEYKQIFEIVAKMKISSSTNLNRDRITRATSRTNEISLEEIFNDKIVKLIDKIISNIKACFDSNALKFLNCFRIFDVSEATNEQE
;
A
#
# COMPACT_ATOMS: atom_id res chain seq x y z
N MET A 1 24.19 4.94 -27.02
CA MET A 1 23.69 3.91 -26.09
C MET A 1 22.49 4.49 -25.36
N LEU A 2 21.26 4.13 -25.75
CA LEU A 2 20.04 4.64 -25.12
C LEU A 2 19.75 3.80 -23.88
N LEU A 3 19.87 4.39 -22.69
CA LEU A 3 19.38 3.81 -21.44
C LEU A 3 17.89 3.49 -21.60
N LYS A 4 17.53 2.20 -21.52
CA LYS A 4 16.14 1.75 -21.50
C LYS A 4 15.45 2.39 -20.28
N ARG A 5 14.63 3.42 -20.53
CA ARG A 5 13.77 4.00 -19.49
C ARG A 5 12.90 2.89 -18.89
N PRO A 6 12.73 2.81 -17.57
CA PRO A 6 11.82 1.87 -16.96
C PRO A 6 10.41 2.14 -17.50
N GLN A 7 9.85 1.19 -18.26
CA GLN A 7 8.49 1.30 -18.74
C GLN A 7 7.53 0.95 -17.61
N LEU A 8 7.01 1.98 -16.94
CA LEU A 8 5.88 1.86 -16.03
C LEU A 8 4.61 1.64 -16.85
N LYS A 9 4.24 0.36 -17.06
CA LYS A 9 2.87 0.03 -17.48
C LYS A 9 1.96 0.19 -16.27
N LEU A 10 1.22 1.30 -16.21
CA LEU A 10 0.03 1.39 -15.37
C LEU A 10 -1.01 0.43 -15.97
N ILE A 11 -1.32 -0.63 -15.23
CA ILE A 11 -2.18 -1.72 -15.71
C ILE A 11 -3.64 -1.29 -15.55
N GLN A 12 -4.45 -1.55 -16.57
CA GLN A 12 -5.89 -1.25 -16.54
C GLN A 12 -6.60 -1.99 -15.40
N PRO A 13 -7.69 -1.42 -14.85
CA PRO A 13 -8.47 -2.03 -13.77
C PRO A 13 -9.21 -3.28 -14.27
N GLY A 14 -8.49 -4.41 -14.32
CA GLY A 14 -9.00 -5.72 -14.74
C GLY A 14 -8.40 -6.90 -13.96
N ASP A 15 -7.17 -6.76 -13.45
CA ASP A 15 -6.69 -7.59 -12.34
C ASP A 15 -7.51 -7.25 -11.08
N THR A 16 -7.72 -8.19 -10.15
CA THR A 16 -8.52 -7.88 -8.94
C THR A 16 -8.04 -6.58 -8.33
N ARG A 17 -8.99 -5.71 -7.93
CA ARG A 17 -8.73 -4.30 -7.57
C ARG A 17 -7.48 -4.14 -6.69
N TRP A 18 -7.31 -5.03 -5.71
CA TRP A 18 -6.16 -5.08 -4.80
C TRP A 18 -4.79 -5.29 -5.48
N LEU A 19 -4.68 -6.17 -6.48
CA LEU A 19 -3.43 -6.38 -7.23
C LEU A 19 -3.04 -5.15 -8.04
N SER A 20 -4.01 -4.47 -8.64
CA SER A 20 -3.78 -3.22 -9.37
C SER A 20 -3.35 -2.08 -8.43
N TYR A 21 -4.03 -1.95 -7.28
CA TYR A 21 -3.65 -0.98 -6.26
C TYR A 21 -2.26 -1.24 -5.70
N PHE A 22 -1.92 -2.50 -5.39
CA PHE A 22 -0.60 -2.89 -4.91
C PHE A 22 0.50 -2.46 -5.87
N ARG A 23 0.37 -2.83 -7.16
CA ARG A 23 1.35 -2.48 -8.18
C ARG A 23 1.51 -0.98 -8.34
N SER A 24 0.41 -0.23 -8.25
CA SER A 24 0.44 1.23 -8.39
C SER A 24 1.13 1.90 -7.19
N VAL A 25 0.74 1.53 -5.97
CA VAL A 25 1.36 2.03 -4.73
C VAL A 25 2.85 1.70 -4.67
N ASN A 26 3.19 0.44 -4.94
CA ASN A 26 4.58 -0.02 -4.95
C ASN A 26 5.41 0.70 -6.03
N ALA A 27 4.85 0.92 -7.23
CA ALA A 27 5.52 1.71 -8.26
C ALA A 27 5.82 3.15 -7.81
N VAL A 28 4.86 3.82 -7.15
CA VAL A 28 5.06 5.17 -6.62
C VAL A 28 6.14 5.18 -5.55
N ILE A 29 6.11 4.24 -4.60
CA ILE A 29 7.14 4.14 -3.55
C ILE A 29 8.53 3.89 -4.14
N ARG A 30 8.65 2.93 -5.07
CA ARG A 30 9.94 2.60 -5.72
C ARG A 30 10.49 3.73 -6.57
N CYS A 31 9.62 4.55 -7.15
CA CYS A 31 10.00 5.67 -8.01
C CYS A 31 9.87 7.01 -7.29
N TYR A 32 9.74 7.03 -5.96
CA TYR A 32 9.36 8.24 -5.22
C TYR A 32 10.35 9.38 -5.46
N GLU A 33 11.65 9.13 -5.28
CA GLU A 33 12.70 10.13 -5.52
C GLU A 33 12.78 10.58 -6.99
N PRO A 34 12.88 9.68 -8.00
CA PRO A 34 12.80 10.08 -9.40
C PRO A 34 11.54 10.86 -9.77
N LEU A 35 10.39 10.50 -9.19
CA LEU A 35 9.11 11.16 -9.42
C LEU A 35 9.12 12.59 -8.86
N MET A 36 9.65 12.77 -7.64
CA MET A 36 9.85 14.08 -7.02
C MET A 36 10.74 14.99 -7.87
N ILE A 37 11.92 14.50 -8.29
CA ILE A 37 12.86 15.25 -9.13
C ILE A 37 12.20 15.66 -10.45
N THR A 38 11.50 14.72 -11.09
CA THR A 38 10.86 14.98 -12.39
C THR A 38 9.73 15.99 -12.27
N LEU A 39 8.91 15.89 -11.23
CA LEU A 39 7.82 16.84 -10.98
C LEU A 39 8.35 18.23 -10.65
N GLU A 40 9.41 18.34 -9.84
CA GLU A 40 10.07 19.61 -9.56
C GLU A 40 10.62 20.25 -10.83
N HIS A 41 11.29 19.47 -11.68
CA HIS A 41 11.80 19.94 -12.95
C HIS A 41 10.68 20.46 -13.87
N ILE A 42 9.59 19.71 -14.03
CA ILE A 42 8.44 20.13 -14.85
C ILE A 42 7.82 21.43 -14.33
N VAL A 43 7.66 21.55 -13.00
CA VAL A 43 7.12 22.77 -12.37
C VAL A 43 8.06 23.95 -12.56
N ASN A 44 9.37 23.74 -12.48
CA ASN A 44 10.37 24.79 -12.67
C ASN A 44 10.46 25.26 -14.13
N GLU A 45 10.32 24.36 -15.11
CA GLU A 45 10.37 24.70 -16.53
C GLU A 45 9.09 25.35 -17.05
N ARG A 46 7.92 24.87 -16.59
CA ARG A 46 6.61 25.25 -17.17
C ARG A 46 5.78 26.15 -16.27
N GLY A 47 6.15 26.30 -15.00
CA GLY A 47 5.43 27.15 -14.04
C GLY A 47 3.93 26.89 -14.02
N GLU A 48 3.15 27.94 -14.27
CA GLU A 48 1.68 27.92 -14.27
C GLU A 48 1.06 27.08 -15.41
N GLU A 49 1.84 26.71 -16.44
CA GLU A 49 1.39 25.85 -17.54
C GLU A 49 1.36 24.35 -17.17
N SER A 50 1.70 23.98 -15.92
CA SER A 50 1.63 22.61 -15.43
C SER A 50 0.92 22.46 -14.07
N PRO A 51 -0.38 22.80 -13.98
CA PRO A 51 -1.13 22.72 -12.73
C PRO A 51 -1.19 21.28 -12.19
N SER A 52 -1.23 20.26 -13.06
CA SER A 52 -1.23 18.86 -12.65
C SER A 52 0.08 18.44 -12.00
N ALA A 53 1.23 18.83 -12.55
CA ALA A 53 2.53 18.51 -11.95
C ALA A 53 2.71 19.23 -10.62
N SER A 54 2.30 20.50 -10.54
CA SER A 54 2.31 21.27 -9.30
C SER A 54 1.42 20.65 -8.22
N GLY A 55 0.21 20.22 -8.58
CA GLY A 55 -0.72 19.54 -7.66
C GLY A 55 -0.15 18.22 -7.15
N LEU A 56 0.35 17.36 -8.05
CA LEU A 56 0.97 16.09 -7.68
C LEU A 56 2.20 16.28 -6.80
N LEU A 57 3.04 17.26 -7.12
CA LEU A 57 4.21 17.59 -6.31
C LEU A 57 3.80 18.03 -4.90
N SER A 58 2.76 18.87 -4.78
CA SER A 58 2.25 19.30 -3.48
C SER A 58 1.71 18.12 -2.67
N ILE A 59 0.99 17.20 -3.32
CA ILE A 59 0.45 15.99 -2.67
C ILE A 59 1.59 15.07 -2.20
N LEU A 60 2.61 14.84 -3.03
CA LEU A 60 3.73 13.97 -2.65
C LEU A 60 4.65 14.62 -1.60
N LYS A 61 4.77 15.96 -1.59
CA LYS A 61 5.48 16.69 -0.54
C LYS A 61 4.78 16.62 0.81
N ASP A 62 3.45 16.55 0.82
CA ASP A 62 2.65 16.45 2.03
C ASP A 62 3.06 15.24 2.89
N GLN A 63 3.27 15.54 4.17
CA GLN A 63 3.77 14.58 5.15
C GLN A 63 2.72 13.50 5.45
N SER A 64 1.46 13.89 5.54
CA SER A 64 0.34 12.96 5.80
C SER A 64 0.18 11.96 4.67
N THR A 65 0.25 12.43 3.42
CA THR A 65 0.17 11.60 2.22
C THR A 65 1.31 10.59 2.15
N THR A 66 2.54 11.06 2.39
CA THR A 66 3.73 10.20 2.42
C THR A 66 3.58 9.11 3.49
N PHE A 67 3.17 9.50 4.70
CA PHE A 67 2.94 8.57 5.81
C PHE A 67 1.87 7.53 5.46
N ILE A 68 0.72 7.95 4.94
CA ILE A 68 -0.37 7.04 4.54
C ILE A 68 0.11 6.07 3.46
N LEU A 69 0.86 6.53 2.46
CA LEU A 69 1.35 5.69 1.37
C LEU A 69 2.23 4.54 1.89
N HIS A 70 3.17 4.85 2.79
CA HIS A 70 4.06 3.85 3.38
C HIS A 70 3.35 2.96 4.41
N SER A 71 2.38 3.47 5.15
CA SER A 71 1.58 2.68 6.10
C SER A 71 0.58 1.74 5.40
N LEU A 72 0.10 2.10 4.20
CA LEU A 72 -0.84 1.26 3.44
C LEU A 72 -0.15 0.19 2.60
N GLU A 73 1.10 0.38 2.19
CA GLU A 73 1.81 -0.59 1.36
C GLU A 73 1.78 -2.02 1.95
N PRO A 74 2.20 -2.27 3.20
CA PRO A 74 2.20 -3.62 3.75
C PRO A 74 0.79 -4.20 3.93
N VAL A 75 -0.22 -3.35 4.15
CA VAL A 75 -1.64 -3.77 4.21
C VAL A 75 -2.09 -4.28 2.84
N ILE A 76 -1.82 -3.52 1.78
CA ILE A 76 -2.19 -3.88 0.41
C ILE A 76 -1.38 -5.09 -0.07
N GLU A 77 -0.12 -5.23 0.34
CA GLU A 77 0.71 -6.39 0.06
C GLU A 77 0.08 -7.68 0.59
N ALA A 78 -0.30 -7.70 1.87
CA ALA A 78 -0.94 -8.85 2.51
C ALA A 78 -2.24 -9.26 1.78
N LEU A 79 -3.06 -8.27 1.41
CA LEU A 79 -4.27 -8.50 0.61
C LEU A 79 -3.97 -9.03 -0.80
N SER A 80 -2.88 -8.58 -1.41
CA SER A 80 -2.47 -9.04 -2.74
C SER A 80 -2.09 -10.53 -2.73
N ILE A 81 -1.44 -10.99 -1.65
CA ILE A 81 -1.06 -12.39 -1.46
C ILE A 81 -2.31 -13.25 -1.33
N LEU A 82 -3.23 -12.88 -0.43
CA LEU A 82 -4.51 -13.57 -0.28
C LEU A 82 -5.29 -13.62 -1.59
N SER A 83 -5.33 -12.50 -2.32
CA SER A 83 -6.03 -12.42 -3.59
C SER A 83 -5.44 -13.37 -4.64
N LYS A 84 -4.11 -13.54 -4.69
CA LYS A 84 -3.47 -14.54 -5.57
C LYS A 84 -3.80 -15.97 -5.15
N SER A 85 -3.80 -16.26 -3.85
CA SER A 85 -4.15 -17.58 -3.33
C SER A 85 -5.57 -17.98 -3.72
N ILE A 86 -6.54 -17.07 -3.60
CA ILE A 86 -7.94 -17.28 -4.01
C ILE A 86 -8.07 -17.50 -5.53
N GLN A 87 -7.26 -16.82 -6.34
CA GLN A 87 -7.33 -16.86 -7.81
C GLN A 87 -6.54 -18.01 -8.45
N THR A 88 -5.87 -18.84 -7.66
CA THR A 88 -5.04 -19.93 -8.20
C THR A 88 -5.94 -21.03 -8.79
N LYS A 89 -5.73 -21.35 -10.09
CA LYS A 89 -6.59 -22.28 -10.86
C LYS A 89 -6.64 -23.70 -10.30
N ASN A 90 -5.58 -24.14 -9.61
CA ASN A 90 -5.49 -25.45 -8.97
C ASN A 90 -5.58 -25.25 -7.45
N GLY A 91 -6.69 -24.70 -6.98
CA GLY A 91 -6.88 -24.31 -5.59
C GLY A 91 -6.66 -25.47 -4.63
N ASP A 92 -5.59 -25.39 -3.85
CA ASP A 92 -5.31 -26.25 -2.71
C ASP A 92 -5.93 -25.57 -1.48
N PHE A 93 -6.95 -26.21 -0.89
CA PHE A 93 -7.71 -25.62 0.21
C PHE A 93 -6.84 -25.41 1.45
N ASN A 94 -5.89 -26.30 1.72
CA ASN A 94 -4.94 -26.14 2.81
C ASN A 94 -4.05 -24.91 2.58
N ARG A 95 -3.66 -24.63 1.34
CA ARG A 95 -2.93 -23.39 1.00
C ARG A 95 -3.77 -22.14 1.14
N LEU A 96 -5.05 -22.20 0.77
CA LEU A 96 -5.96 -21.07 0.92
C LEU A 96 -6.17 -20.73 2.40
N GLU A 97 -6.42 -21.73 3.25
CA GLU A 97 -6.59 -21.55 4.69
C GLU A 97 -5.31 -20.99 5.34
N LYS A 98 -4.14 -21.55 5.01
CA LYS A 98 -2.84 -21.03 5.47
C LYS A 98 -2.62 -19.58 5.02
N SER A 99 -2.95 -19.26 3.77
CA SER A 99 -2.83 -17.91 3.23
C SER A 99 -3.77 -16.93 3.94
N MET A 100 -4.98 -17.36 4.29
CA MET A 100 -5.93 -16.55 5.04
C MET A 100 -5.43 -16.29 6.46
N LEU A 101 -5.07 -17.34 7.21
CA LEU A 101 -4.55 -17.21 8.58
C LEU A 101 -3.28 -16.35 8.62
N GLY A 102 -2.37 -16.55 7.67
CA GLY A 102 -1.17 -15.73 7.52
C GLY A 102 -1.49 -14.26 7.22
N THR A 103 -2.51 -13.99 6.40
CA THR A 103 -2.95 -12.61 6.11
C THR A 103 -3.57 -11.96 7.34
N LEU A 104 -4.40 -12.68 8.10
CA LEU A 104 -4.99 -12.17 9.34
C LEU A 104 -3.91 -11.85 10.37
N LEU A 105 -2.98 -12.78 10.60
CA LEU A 105 -1.86 -12.57 11.51
C LEU A 105 -1.01 -11.37 11.09
N ARG A 106 -0.68 -11.26 9.79
CA ARG A 106 0.09 -10.13 9.27
C ARG A 106 -0.62 -8.80 9.47
N LEU A 107 -1.94 -8.75 9.26
CA LEU A 107 -2.73 -7.54 9.47
C LEU A 107 -2.79 -7.15 10.95
N GLU A 108 -2.89 -8.11 11.87
CA GLU A 108 -2.82 -7.87 13.31
C GLU A 108 -1.45 -7.30 13.71
N GLU A 109 -0.35 -7.90 13.25
CA GLU A 109 1.01 -7.39 13.48
C GLU A 109 1.18 -5.94 13.01
N LEU A 110 0.57 -5.57 11.88
CA LEU A 110 0.67 -4.20 11.34
C LEU A 110 -0.02 -3.14 12.23
N LYS A 111 -0.91 -3.54 13.13
CA LYS A 111 -1.47 -2.65 14.16
C LYS A 111 -0.50 -2.45 15.33
N ASP A 112 0.29 -3.48 15.62
CA ASP A 112 1.27 -3.48 16.70
C ASP A 112 2.63 -2.90 16.28
N VAL A 113 2.85 -2.71 14.98
CA VAL A 113 4.00 -1.97 14.45
C VAL A 113 4.05 -0.61 15.13
N SER A 114 5.14 -0.39 15.87
CA SER A 114 5.35 0.86 16.58
C SER A 114 5.33 2.01 15.58
N ILE A 115 4.60 3.07 15.91
CA ILE A 115 4.61 4.33 15.17
C ILE A 115 6.07 4.82 14.98
N ASN A 116 7.00 4.45 15.87
CA ASN A 116 8.42 4.75 15.70
C ASN A 116 9.08 4.10 14.47
N GLU A 117 8.64 2.93 14.02
CA GLU A 117 9.15 2.30 12.79
C GLU A 117 8.68 3.08 11.55
N TYR A 118 7.41 3.50 11.54
CA TYR A 118 6.90 4.38 10.50
C TYR A 118 7.51 5.79 10.56
N LYS A 119 7.82 6.31 11.75
CA LYS A 119 8.57 7.57 11.93
C LYS A 119 9.99 7.47 11.36
N GLN A 120 10.67 6.32 11.48
CA GLN A 120 12.00 6.13 10.89
C GLN A 120 11.95 6.12 9.35
N ILE A 121 10.99 5.40 8.75
CA ILE A 121 10.76 5.43 7.31
C ILE A 121 10.43 6.86 6.85
N PHE A 122 9.61 7.57 7.62
CA PHE A 122 9.29 8.97 7.40
C PHE A 122 10.52 9.88 7.48
N GLU A 123 11.41 9.69 8.45
CA GLU A 123 12.66 10.44 8.56
C GLU A 123 13.58 10.22 7.36
N ILE A 124 13.67 8.99 6.85
CA ILE A 124 14.47 8.67 5.67
C ILE A 124 13.90 9.40 4.45
N VAL A 125 12.57 9.36 4.26
CA VAL A 125 11.90 10.06 3.16
C VAL A 125 12.00 11.58 3.33
N ALA A 126 11.94 12.10 4.55
CA ALA A 126 12.14 13.52 4.84
C ALA A 126 13.58 13.97 4.56
N LYS A 127 14.59 13.12 4.82
CA LYS A 127 15.99 13.39 4.49
C LYS A 127 16.22 13.39 2.97
N MET A 128 15.53 12.52 2.22
CA MET A 128 15.53 12.56 0.75
C MET A 128 14.95 13.88 0.20
N LYS A 129 13.97 14.49 0.89
CA LYS A 129 13.40 15.81 0.53
C LYS A 129 14.40 16.99 0.66
N ILE A 130 15.55 16.83 1.33
CA ILE A 130 16.49 17.93 1.66
C ILE A 130 17.65 18.06 0.65
N SER A 131 17.93 17.04 -0.17
CA SER A 131 19.10 17.06 -1.07
C SER A 131 18.87 17.81 -2.40
N SER A 132 17.62 18.15 -2.74
CA SER A 132 17.28 18.94 -3.93
C SER A 132 17.04 20.41 -3.56
N SER A 133 18.11 21.12 -3.22
CA SER A 133 18.10 22.55 -3.06
C SER A 133 18.02 23.25 -4.42
N THR A 134 16.87 23.80 -4.78
CA THR A 134 16.85 25.10 -5.47
C THR A 134 15.72 25.98 -4.93
N ASN A 135 16.13 27.16 -4.48
CA ASN A 135 15.29 28.26 -4.05
C ASN A 135 14.28 28.64 -5.14
N LEU A 136 12.99 28.35 -4.95
CA LEU A 136 11.93 29.05 -5.68
C LEU A 136 10.79 29.41 -4.72
N ASN A 137 10.72 30.71 -4.43
CA ASN A 137 9.59 31.46 -3.90
C ASN A 137 8.95 30.98 -2.59
N ARG A 138 9.57 31.41 -1.49
CA ARG A 138 9.09 31.26 -0.11
C ARG A 138 7.91 32.18 0.26
N ASP A 139 7.36 32.99 -0.66
CA ASP A 139 6.55 34.17 -0.26
C ASP A 139 5.08 34.25 -0.73
N ARG A 140 4.45 33.18 -1.26
CA ARG A 140 3.04 33.31 -1.74
C ARG A 140 2.01 32.32 -1.22
N ILE A 141 2.38 31.28 -0.46
CA ILE A 141 1.42 30.31 0.12
C ILE A 141 1.48 30.32 1.66
N THR A 142 1.47 31.50 2.28
CA THR A 142 1.41 31.62 3.76
C THR A 142 0.22 32.43 4.25
N ARG A 143 -0.75 32.76 3.40
CA ARG A 143 -1.89 33.61 3.80
C ARG A 143 -3.30 33.03 3.60
N ALA A 144 -3.46 31.77 3.20
CA ALA A 144 -4.79 31.19 2.97
C ALA A 144 -5.14 29.91 3.75
N THR A 145 -4.24 29.37 4.59
CA THR A 145 -4.55 28.17 5.39
C THR A 145 -4.01 28.26 6.83
N SER A 146 -4.23 29.41 7.47
CA SER A 146 -4.15 29.50 8.93
C SER A 146 -5.46 29.00 9.54
N ARG A 147 -5.61 27.67 9.60
CA ARG A 147 -6.52 26.88 10.47
C ARG A 147 -6.72 25.48 9.88
N THR A 148 -5.74 24.61 10.07
CA THR A 148 -6.00 23.17 10.12
C THR A 148 -5.28 22.69 11.35
N ASN A 149 -6.02 22.16 12.33
CA ASN A 149 -5.44 21.42 13.43
C ASN A 149 -4.39 20.47 12.84
N GLU A 150 -3.16 20.57 13.32
CA GLU A 150 -2.08 19.67 12.92
C GLU A 150 -2.46 18.29 13.46
N ILE A 151 -3.22 17.52 12.67
CA ILE A 151 -3.63 16.16 13.05
C ILE A 151 -2.33 15.36 13.21
N SER A 152 -2.09 14.83 14.42
CA SER A 152 -0.88 14.07 14.70
C SER A 152 -0.81 12.87 13.74
N LEU A 153 0.38 12.50 13.27
CA LEU A 153 0.57 11.25 12.51
C LEU A 153 0.05 10.04 13.29
N GLU A 154 0.07 10.11 14.62
CA GLU A 154 -0.51 9.10 15.51
C GLU A 154 -2.03 9.04 15.42
N GLU A 155 -2.69 10.20 15.32
CA GLU A 155 -4.14 10.27 15.07
C GLU A 155 -4.47 9.72 13.68
N ILE A 156 -3.69 10.05 12.65
CA ILE A 156 -3.88 9.48 11.30
C ILE A 156 -3.72 7.96 11.32
N PHE A 157 -2.69 7.45 11.99
CA PHE A 157 -2.43 6.02 12.09
C PHE A 157 -3.58 5.30 12.79
N ASN A 158 -3.94 5.74 13.99
CA ASN A 158 -4.97 5.09 14.80
C ASN A 158 -6.38 5.28 14.21
N ASP A 159 -6.72 6.48 13.74
CA ASP A 159 -8.07 6.77 13.24
C ASP A 159 -8.32 6.21 11.84
N LYS A 160 -7.30 6.19 10.97
CA LYS A 160 -7.48 5.76 9.58
C LYS A 160 -6.92 4.38 9.29
N ILE A 161 -5.66 4.12 9.64
CA ILE A 161 -4.97 2.88 9.26
C ILE A 161 -5.45 1.71 10.12
N VAL A 162 -5.43 1.83 11.45
CA VAL A 162 -5.87 0.77 12.36
C VAL A 162 -7.35 0.42 12.13
N LYS A 163 -8.24 1.44 12.04
CA LYS A 163 -9.66 1.19 11.74
C LYS A 163 -9.89 0.53 10.39
N LEU A 164 -9.09 0.88 9.38
CA LEU A 164 -9.14 0.21 8.07
C LEU A 164 -8.73 -1.25 8.20
N ILE A 165 -7.64 -1.54 8.92
CA ILE A 165 -7.16 -2.89 9.19
C ILE A 165 -8.24 -3.71 9.90
N ASP A 166 -8.85 -3.19 10.97
CA ASP A 166 -9.91 -3.89 11.70
C ASP A 166 -11.11 -4.20 10.80
N LYS A 167 -11.50 -3.27 9.93
CA LYS A 167 -12.56 -3.49 8.95
C LYS A 167 -12.19 -4.57 7.93
N ILE A 168 -10.94 -4.59 7.45
CA ILE A 168 -10.44 -5.63 6.54
C ILE A 168 -10.46 -6.99 7.23
N ILE A 169 -9.94 -7.09 8.45
CA ILE A 169 -9.92 -8.31 9.26
C ILE A 169 -11.35 -8.85 9.45
N SER A 170 -12.28 -7.99 9.86
CA SER A 170 -13.69 -8.35 10.04
C SER A 170 -14.31 -8.87 8.74
N ASN A 171 -14.05 -8.21 7.61
CA ASN A 171 -14.55 -8.66 6.31
C ASN A 171 -13.96 -10.01 5.88
N ILE A 172 -12.65 -10.23 6.06
CA ILE A 172 -12.01 -11.51 5.78
C ILE A 172 -12.67 -12.60 6.63
N LYS A 173 -12.74 -12.40 7.96
CA LYS A 173 -13.39 -13.36 8.87
C LYS A 173 -14.83 -13.65 8.45
N ALA A 174 -15.64 -12.64 8.15
CA ALA A 174 -17.03 -12.84 7.72
C ALA A 174 -17.16 -13.61 6.39
N CYS A 175 -16.29 -13.36 5.41
CA CYS A 175 -16.28 -14.12 4.14
C CYS A 175 -15.98 -15.61 4.38
N PHE A 176 -15.11 -15.90 5.33
CA PHE A 176 -14.60 -17.25 5.60
C PHE A 176 -15.32 -17.98 6.76
N ASP A 177 -16.07 -17.28 7.61
CA ASP A 177 -16.98 -17.90 8.61
C ASP A 177 -18.28 -18.41 7.95
N SER A 178 -18.60 -17.91 6.76
CA SER A 178 -19.78 -18.34 6.02
C SER A 178 -19.70 -19.85 5.72
N ASN A 179 -20.87 -20.47 5.54
CA ASN A 179 -21.01 -21.89 5.20
C ASN A 179 -20.07 -22.36 4.08
N ALA A 180 -19.54 -21.46 3.24
CA ALA A 180 -18.51 -21.75 2.25
C ALA A 180 -17.31 -22.55 2.83
N LEU A 181 -16.75 -22.18 3.98
CA LEU A 181 -15.58 -22.89 4.54
C LEU A 181 -15.98 -24.20 5.23
N LYS A 182 -17.19 -24.26 5.80
CA LYS A 182 -17.79 -25.52 6.29
C LYS A 182 -18.06 -26.50 5.13
N PHE A 183 -18.61 -26.02 4.02
CA PHE A 183 -18.79 -26.79 2.78
C PHE A 183 -17.45 -27.20 2.17
N LEU A 184 -16.44 -26.33 2.19
CA LEU A 184 -15.08 -26.65 1.73
C LEU A 184 -14.40 -27.69 2.64
N ASN A 185 -14.58 -27.61 3.96
CA ASN A 185 -14.15 -28.67 4.89
C ASN A 185 -14.85 -30.00 4.63
N CYS A 186 -16.10 -30.00 4.15
CA CYS A 186 -16.76 -31.23 3.68
C CYS A 186 -16.11 -31.81 2.40
N PHE A 187 -15.28 -31.07 1.67
CA PHE A 187 -14.50 -31.61 0.55
C PHE A 187 -13.10 -32.07 0.96
N ARG A 188 -12.67 -31.80 2.20
CA ARG A 188 -11.37 -32.24 2.73
C ARG A 188 -11.24 -33.77 2.80
N ILE A 189 -12.37 -34.49 2.89
CA ILE A 189 -12.43 -35.96 2.74
C ILE A 189 -12.01 -36.47 1.35
N PHE A 190 -11.94 -35.59 0.33
CA PHE A 190 -11.47 -35.92 -1.01
C PHE A 190 -10.04 -35.43 -1.29
N ASP A 191 -9.36 -34.81 -0.32
CA ASP A 191 -7.96 -34.42 -0.46
C ASP A 191 -7.06 -35.65 -0.33
N VAL A 192 -6.67 -36.21 -1.49
CA VAL A 192 -5.80 -37.39 -1.61
C VAL A 192 -4.41 -37.19 -0.98
N SER A 193 -4.02 -35.93 -0.68
CA SER A 193 -2.75 -35.61 -0.02
C SER A 193 -2.65 -36.05 1.45
N GLU A 194 -3.78 -36.31 2.14
CA GLU A 194 -3.73 -36.93 3.48
C GLU A 194 -3.57 -38.46 3.40
N ALA A 195 -3.93 -39.09 2.28
CA ALA A 195 -3.89 -40.56 2.11
C ALA A 195 -2.48 -41.12 1.83
N THR A 196 -1.49 -40.27 1.52
CA THR A 196 -0.13 -40.72 1.18
C THR A 196 0.85 -40.73 2.36
N ASN A 197 0.42 -40.36 3.57
CA ASN A 197 1.30 -40.30 4.75
C ASN A 197 1.07 -41.46 5.76
N GLU A 198 0.29 -42.48 5.41
CA GLU A 198 0.07 -43.66 6.28
C GLU A 198 0.82 -44.93 5.83
N GLN A 199 1.72 -44.83 4.84
CA GLN A 199 2.55 -45.96 4.40
C GLN A 199 3.98 -45.52 4.10
N GLU A 200 4.81 -45.38 5.14
CA GLU A 200 6.23 -45.78 5.18
C GLU A 200 6.80 -45.68 6.59
#